data_AF-A0A7W6MAE9-F1
#
_entry.id   AF-A0A7W6MAE9-F1
#
_cell.length_a   1.000
_cell.length_b   1.000
_cell.length_c   1.000
_cell.angle_alpha   90.00
_cell.angle_beta   90.00
_cell.angle_gamma   90.00
#
_symmetry.space_group_name_H-M   'P 1'
#
loop_
_entity.id
_entity.type
_entity.pdbx_description
1 polymer ?
#
loop_
_entity_poly.entity_id
_entity_poly.type
_entity_poly.pdbx_seq_one_letter_code
_entity_poly.pdbx_strand_id
1 'polypeptide(L)' 'MAQVNKVVRSVNAPGETLCVDVFMRPDASFGFEEFRRDPEDGRGWYPVGHHSAEVFKTAEEAWGRAVQIVTWLDASSD' A
#
# COMPACT_ATOMS: atom_id res chain seq x y z
N MET A 1 -17.57 -14.12 5.22
CA MET A 1 -17.38 -12.66 5.23
C MET A 1 -15.88 -12.42 5.16
N ALA A 2 -15.36 -11.97 4.01
CA ALA A 2 -13.97 -11.55 3.93
C ALA A 2 -13.81 -10.37 4.89
N GLN A 3 -13.01 -10.55 5.94
CA GLN A 3 -12.77 -9.51 6.91
C GLN A 3 -11.94 -8.46 6.17
N VAL A 4 -12.56 -7.32 5.85
CA VAL A 4 -11.92 -6.26 5.07
C VAL A 4 -10.80 -5.68 5.93
N ASN A 5 -9.56 -5.74 5.43
CA ASN A 5 -8.43 -5.14 6.10
C ASN A 5 -8.71 -3.65 6.33
N LYS A 6 -8.38 -3.13 7.52
CA LYS A 6 -8.57 -1.72 7.85
C LYS A 6 -7.38 -0.92 7.35
N VAL A 7 -7.55 -0.11 6.32
CA VAL A 7 -6.50 0.82 5.86
C VAL A 7 -6.23 1.85 6.96
N VAL A 8 -4.95 1.95 7.37
CA VAL A 8 -4.48 2.89 8.39
C VAL A 8 -3.68 4.05 7.80
N ARG A 9 -3.10 3.86 6.61
CA ARG A 9 -2.41 4.89 5.85
C ARG A 9 -2.57 4.60 4.36
N SER A 10 -2.84 5.63 3.57
CA SER A 10 -2.85 5.56 2.11
C SER A 10 -2.10 6.78 1.58
N VAL A 11 -1.16 6.56 0.66
CA VAL A 11 -0.37 7.62 0.03
C VAL A 11 -0.45 7.43 -1.48
N ASN A 12 -0.82 8.49 -2.20
CA ASN A 12 -0.86 8.49 -3.66
C ASN A 12 0.44 9.08 -4.23
N ALA A 13 0.92 8.49 -5.31
CA ALA A 13 2.04 9.03 -6.07
C ALA A 13 1.63 10.31 -6.81
N PRO A 14 2.60 11.16 -7.16
CA PRO A 14 2.37 12.27 -8.09
C PRO A 14 1.75 11.76 -9.39
N GLY A 15 0.60 12.32 -9.77
CA GLY A 15 -0.17 11.87 -10.95
C GLY A 15 -1.29 10.87 -10.64
N GLU A 16 -1.46 10.46 -9.38
CA GLU A 16 -2.58 9.63 -8.91
C GLU A 16 -2.76 8.29 -9.66
N THR A 17 -1.70 7.79 -10.28
CA THR A 17 -1.66 6.50 -10.99
C THR A 17 -1.14 5.35 -10.12
N LEU A 18 -0.45 5.66 -9.03
CA LEU A 18 0.06 4.69 -8.06
C LEU A 18 -0.38 5.10 -6.64
N CYS A 19 -0.59 4.12 -5.77
CA CYS A 19 -0.78 4.37 -4.34
C CYS A 19 -0.21 3.22 -3.51
N VAL A 20 0.15 3.52 -2.27
CA VAL A 20 0.50 2.51 -1.27
C VAL A 20 -0.46 2.61 -0.10
N ASP A 21 -1.11 1.49 0.20
CA ASP A 21 -2.01 1.36 1.34
C ASP A 21 -1.37 0.47 2.39
N VAL A 22 -1.16 1.02 3.58
CA VAL A 22 -0.87 0.25 4.80
C VAL A 22 -2.18 -0.09 5.47
N PHE A 23 -2.36 -1.36 5.80
CA PHE A 23 -3.58 -1.87 6.39
C PHE A 23 -3.31 -2.78 7.59
N MET A 24 -4.27 -2.79 8.51
CA MET A 24 -4.34 -3.72 9.64
C MET A 24 -5.25 -4.88 9.28
N ARG A 25 -4.77 -6.09 9.51
CA ARG A 25 -5.50 -7.35 9.37
C ARG A 25 -6.27 -7.67 10.67
N PRO A 26 -7.25 -8.58 10.62
CA PRO A 26 -8.05 -8.93 11.79
C PRO A 26 -7.27 -9.61 12.92
N ASP A 27 -6.12 -10.21 12.61
CA ASP A 27 -5.19 -10.79 13.57
C ASP A 27 -4.30 -9.73 14.26
N ALA A 28 -4.64 -8.45 14.09
CA ALA A 28 -3.89 -7.28 14.57
C ALA A 28 -2.48 -7.14 13.95
N SER A 29 -2.17 -7.90 12.90
CA SER A 29 -0.96 -7.69 12.12
C SER A 29 -1.14 -6.58 11.09
N PHE A 30 -0.02 -6.04 10.62
CA PHE A 30 0.01 -5.00 9.60
C PHE A 30 0.61 -5.53 8.30
N GLY A 31 0.16 -4.96 7.19
CA GLY A 31 0.67 -5.21 5.86
C GLY A 31 0.59 -3.94 5.03
N PHE A 32 1.23 -3.96 3.87
CA PHE A 32 1.05 -2.91 2.88
C PHE A 32 0.91 -3.54 1.50
N GLU A 33 0.31 -2.80 0.58
CA GLU A 33 0.27 -3.19 -0.83
C GLU A 33 0.36 -1.94 -1.70
N GLU A 34 1.07 -2.10 -2.82
CA GLU A 34 1.12 -1.07 -3.86
C GLU A 34 0.05 -1.36 -4.89
N PHE A 35 -0.74 -0.35 -5.22
CA PHE A 35 -1.75 -0.40 -6.26
C PHE A 35 -1.40 0.54 -7.40
N ARG A 36 -1.74 0.11 -8.61
CA ARG A 36 -1.71 0.94 -9.80
C ARG A 36 -3.12 1.10 -10.34
N ARG A 37 -3.42 2.28 -10.90
CA ARG A 37 -4.58 2.53 -11.74
C ARG A 37 -4.13 3.15 -13.04
N ASP A 38 -4.71 2.68 -14.13
CA ASP A 38 -4.56 3.29 -15.44
C ASP A 38 -5.83 4.09 -15.73
N PRO A 39 -5.78 5.44 -15.71
CA PRO A 39 -6.97 6.25 -15.95
C PRO A 39 -7.58 6.03 -17.33
N GLU A 40 -6.79 5.57 -18.30
CA GLU A 40 -7.22 5.27 -19.68
C GLU A 40 -7.94 3.92 -19.81
N ASP A 41 -7.63 2.94 -18.94
CA ASP A 41 -8.14 1.56 -19.04
C ASP A 41 -9.45 1.37 -18.22
N GLY A 42 -9.76 2.31 -17.32
CA GLY A 42 -11.01 2.32 -16.53
C GLY A 42 -11.17 1.16 -15.54
N ARG A 43 -10.16 0.28 -15.40
CA ARG A 43 -10.19 -0.92 -14.55
C ARG A 43 -10.17 -0.63 -13.05
N GLY A 44 -9.85 0.61 -12.66
CA GLY A 44 -9.66 1.00 -11.27
C GLY A 44 -8.28 0.58 -10.73
N TRP A 45 -8.18 0.45 -9.41
CA TRP A 45 -6.96 0.09 -8.70
C TRP A 45 -6.74 -1.43 -8.71
N TYR A 46 -5.52 -1.86 -9.02
CA TYR A 46 -5.11 -3.26 -8.92
C TYR A 46 -3.74 -3.38 -8.26
N PRO A 47 -3.50 -4.45 -7.47
CA PRO A 47 -2.25 -4.62 -6.76
C PRO A 47 -1.11 -4.94 -7.73
N VAL A 48 0.04 -4.31 -7.53
CA VAL A 48 1.26 -4.49 -8.33
C VAL A 48 2.49 -4.88 -7.50
N GLY A 49 2.49 -4.60 -6.19
CA GLY A 49 3.62 -4.88 -5.31
C GLY A 49 3.75 -6.34 -4.88
N HIS A 50 2.62 -7.06 -4.76
CA HIS A 50 2.55 -8.40 -4.18
C HIS A 50 3.13 -8.48 -2.74
N HIS A 51 3.14 -7.36 -2.02
CA HIS A 51 3.67 -7.25 -0.65
C HIS A 51 2.61 -7.55 0.42
N SER A 52 1.35 -7.76 0.02
CA SER A 52 0.24 -8.07 0.92
C SER A 52 0.42 -9.37 1.72
N ALA A 53 1.36 -10.24 1.36
CA ALA A 53 1.71 -11.44 2.12
C ALA A 53 2.66 -11.15 3.30
N GLU A 54 3.35 -10.01 3.31
CA GLU A 54 4.28 -9.64 4.39
C GLU A 54 3.51 -9.20 5.65
N VAL A 55 3.96 -9.68 6.81
CA VAL A 55 3.29 -9.49 8.09
C VAL A 55 4.20 -8.75 9.05
N PHE A 56 3.75 -7.58 9.51
CA PHE A 56 4.47 -6.70 10.43
C PHE A 56 3.71 -6.56 11.76
N LYS A 57 4.42 -6.21 12.84
CA LYS A 57 3.80 -6.02 14.16
C LYS A 57 3.20 -4.63 14.30
N THR A 58 3.74 -3.64 13.59
CA THR A 58 3.25 -2.26 13.63
C THR A 58 3.09 -1.65 12.23
N ALA A 59 2.26 -0.61 12.14
CA ALA A 59 2.10 0.18 10.91
C ALA A 59 3.41 0.86 10.49
N GLU A 60 4.26 1.24 11.46
CA GLU A 60 5.55 1.88 11.21
C GLU A 60 6.55 0.93 10.56
N GLU A 61 6.59 -0.34 10.99
CA GLU A 61 7.41 -1.37 10.35
C GLU A 61 6.96 -1.63 8.90
N ALA A 62 5.65 -1.77 8.69
CA ALA A 62 5.08 -1.94 7.35
C ALA A 62 5.39 -0.74 6.45
N TRP A 63 5.26 0.48 6.98
CA TRP A 63 5.58 1.71 6.26
C TRP A 63 7.07 1.83 5.94
N GLY A 64 7.95 1.57 6.92
CA GLY A 64 9.40 1.61 6.72
C GLY A 64 9.83 0.64 5.63
N ARG A 65 9.21 -0.55 5.57
CA ARG A 65 9.45 -1.51 4.49
C ARG A 65 8.92 -1.00 3.15
N ALA A 66 7.72 -0.41 3.12
CA ALA A 66 7.16 0.16 1.92
C ALA A 66 8.07 1.24 1.31
N VAL A 67 8.59 2.17 2.11
CA VAL A 67 9.52 3.22 1.65
C VAL A 67 10.82 2.63 1.10
N GLN A 68 11.30 1.51 1.63
CA GLN A 68 12.52 0.86 1.13
C GLN A 68 12.35 0.15 -0.21
N ILE A 69 11.16 -0.41 -0.49
CA ILE A 69 10.92 -1.18 -1.71
C ILE A 69 10.32 -0.30 -2.82
N VAL A 70 9.38 0.57 -2.45
CA VAL A 70 8.62 1.39 -3.39
C VAL A 70 9.40 2.67 -3.67
N THR A 71 10.10 2.70 -4.80
CA THR A 71 11.07 3.76 -5.13
C THR A 71 10.45 5.17 -5.17
N TRP A 72 9.20 5.29 -5.61
CA TRP A 72 8.54 6.60 -5.70
C TRP A 72 8.10 7.14 -4.33
N LEU A 73 7.95 6.29 -3.32
CA LEU A 73 7.56 6.71 -1.97
C LEU A 73 8.66 7.52 -1.29
N ASP A 74 9.92 7.13 -1.47
CA ASP A 74 11.08 7.87 -0.96
C ASP A 74 11.15 9.29 -1.56
N ALA A 75 10.90 9.40 -2.87
CA ALA A 75 10.95 10.66 -3.61
C ALA A 75 9.80 11.64 -3.31
N SER A 76 8.78 11.24 -2.54
CA SER A 76 7.63 12.09 -2.19
C SER A 76 7.83 12.96 -0.95
N SER A 77 9.02 12.91 -0.34
CA SER A 77 9.45 13.82 0.74
C SER A 77 10.33 14.95 0.17
N ASP A 78 9.75 15.86 -0.60
CA ASP A 78 10.34 17.18 -0.91
C ASP A 78 9.34 18.29 -0.58
#